data_AF-A0AA36CTA4-F1
#
_entry.id   AF-A0AA36CTA4-F1
#
_cell.length_a   1.000
_cell.length_b   1.000
_cell.length_c   1.000
_cell.angle_alpha   90.00
_cell.angle_beta   90.00
_cell.angle_gamma   90.00
#
_symmetry.space_group_name_H-M   'P 1'
#
loop_
_entity.id
_entity.type
_entity.pdbx_description
1 polymer ?
#
loop_
_entity_poly.entity_id
_entity_poly.type
_entity_poly.pdbx_seq_one_letter_code
_entity_poly.pdbx_strand_id
1 'polypeptide(L)'
;MAGHGSGSGVVDDAAADITDRTLNTALVAFSHAGSCLNPDCRVMDCHILKAVFVHCRKYCYAVGHNNCTICGDFILISGQHARNCWAPQCRVAFCHRMRQDFVQERQQYLHQGRRCG
;
A
#
# COMPACT_ATOMS: atom_id res chain seq x y z
N MET A 1 33.89 -43.90 -3.45
CA MET A 1 32.59 -43.51 -2.86
C MET A 1 32.90 -42.65 -1.65
N ALA A 2 32.36 -41.47 -1.37
CA ALA A 2 31.48 -40.47 -1.98
C ALA A 2 31.96 -39.16 -1.29
N GLY A 3 31.92 -37.95 -1.80
CA GLY A 3 31.04 -37.26 -2.72
C GLY A 3 31.05 -35.83 -2.18
N HIS A 4 31.70 -34.91 -2.87
CA HIS A 4 31.78 -33.50 -2.48
C HIS A 4 30.38 -32.89 -2.61
N GLY A 5 29.77 -32.54 -1.49
CA GLY A 5 28.50 -31.82 -1.46
C GLY A 5 28.74 -30.34 -1.70
N SER A 6 28.65 -29.93 -2.96
CA SER A 6 28.62 -28.53 -3.38
C SER A 6 27.37 -27.85 -2.81
N GLY A 7 27.55 -26.95 -1.84
CA GLY A 7 26.49 -26.08 -1.34
C GLY A 7 26.19 -24.98 -2.36
N SER A 8 25.20 -25.22 -3.22
CA SER A 8 24.62 -24.19 -4.08
C SER A 8 23.80 -23.21 -3.23
N GLY A 9 24.13 -21.92 -3.35
CA GLY A 9 23.40 -20.82 -2.75
C GLY A 9 21.93 -20.78 -3.20
N VAL A 10 21.05 -20.68 -2.22
CA VAL A 10 19.61 -20.44 -2.38
C VAL A 10 19.23 -19.24 -1.51
N VAL A 11 19.71 -18.04 -1.84
CA VAL A 11 19.48 -16.87 -0.99
C VAL A 11 19.08 -15.61 -1.75
N ASP A 12 18.28 -15.70 -2.82
CA ASP A 12 17.84 -14.48 -3.50
C ASP A 12 16.37 -14.45 -3.96
N ASP A 13 15.61 -15.55 -3.85
CA ASP A 13 14.19 -15.61 -4.28
C ASP A 13 13.19 -15.59 -3.10
N ALA A 14 13.61 -16.06 -1.92
CA ALA A 14 12.77 -16.11 -0.73
C ALA A 14 12.43 -14.72 -0.15
N ALA A 15 13.31 -13.73 -0.33
CA ALA A 15 13.09 -12.38 0.20
C ALA A 15 11.96 -11.63 -0.52
N ALA A 16 11.77 -11.89 -1.82
CA ALA A 16 10.70 -11.32 -2.62
C ALA A 16 9.33 -11.95 -2.26
N ASP A 17 9.27 -13.28 -2.08
CA ASP A 17 8.07 -14.00 -1.61
C ASP A 17 7.66 -13.55 -0.18
N ILE A 18 8.62 -13.39 0.73
CA ILE A 18 8.34 -12.90 2.10
C ILE A 18 7.78 -11.47 2.06
N THR A 19 8.32 -10.61 1.20
CA THR A 19 7.87 -9.21 1.05
C THR A 19 6.46 -9.15 0.45
N ASP A 20 6.16 -9.99 -0.55
CA ASP A 20 4.82 -10.09 -1.15
C ASP A 20 3.77 -10.58 -0.13
N ARG A 21 4.07 -11.64 0.62
CA ARG A 21 3.15 -12.16 1.65
C ARG A 21 2.89 -11.14 2.76
N THR A 22 3.92 -10.41 3.16
CA THR A 22 3.82 -9.36 4.18
C THR A 22 2.94 -8.20 3.68
N LEU A 23 3.13 -7.77 2.43
CA LEU A 23 2.32 -6.73 1.82
C LEU A 23 0.86 -7.15 1.63
N ASN A 24 0.60 -8.38 1.18
CA ASN A 24 -0.75 -8.91 1.03
C ASN A 24 -1.47 -8.99 2.38
N THR A 25 -0.80 -9.46 3.43
CA THR A 25 -1.35 -9.49 4.79
C THR A 25 -1.68 -8.08 5.28
N ALA A 26 -0.77 -7.13 5.05
CA ALA A 26 -0.99 -5.72 5.37
C ALA A 26 -2.19 -5.14 4.61
N LEU A 27 -2.37 -5.46 3.32
CA LEU A 27 -3.51 -5.01 2.51
C LEU A 27 -4.86 -5.51 3.03
N VAL A 28 -4.92 -6.75 3.52
CA VAL A 28 -6.14 -7.33 4.12
C VAL A 28 -6.49 -6.58 5.40
N ALA A 29 -5.54 -6.43 6.32
CA ALA A 29 -5.72 -5.70 7.57
C ALA A 29 -6.08 -4.23 7.31
N PHE A 30 -5.43 -3.60 6.32
CA PHE A 30 -5.66 -2.23 5.89
C PHE A 30 -7.08 -2.01 5.36
N SER A 31 -7.53 -2.89 4.47
CA SER A 31 -8.87 -2.82 3.88
C SER A 31 -9.96 -3.02 4.94
N HIS A 32 -9.72 -3.95 5.87
CA HIS A 32 -10.59 -4.14 7.03
C HIS A 32 -10.63 -2.88 7.89
N ALA A 33 -9.50 -2.39 8.37
CA ALA A 33 -9.42 -1.24 9.27
C ALA A 33 -10.04 0.03 8.67
N GLY A 34 -9.88 0.26 7.36
CA GLY A 34 -10.48 1.39 6.64
C GLY A 34 -12.01 1.31 6.52
N SER A 35 -12.60 0.12 6.60
CA SER A 35 -14.05 -0.08 6.50
C SER A 35 -14.71 -0.48 7.83
N CYS A 36 -13.91 -0.77 8.86
CA CYS A 36 -14.36 -1.27 10.15
C CYS A 36 -14.85 -0.12 11.04
N LEU A 37 -16.14 -0.12 11.34
CA LEU A 37 -16.78 0.85 12.25
C LEU A 37 -16.87 0.33 13.69
N ASN A 38 -16.56 -0.95 13.93
CA ASN A 38 -16.67 -1.55 15.26
C ASN A 38 -15.55 -1.04 16.18
N PRO A 39 -15.88 -0.35 17.30
CA PRO A 39 -14.89 0.07 18.29
C PRO A 39 -14.30 -1.10 19.08
N ASP A 40 -15.01 -2.22 19.22
CA ASP A 40 -14.56 -3.42 19.93
C ASP A 40 -13.99 -4.49 19.00
N CYS A 41 -13.49 -4.08 17.83
CA CYS A 41 -12.92 -5.02 16.87
C CYS A 41 -11.70 -5.74 17.48
N ARG A 42 -11.69 -7.08 17.41
CA ARG A 42 -10.58 -7.92 17.90
C ARG A 42 -9.62 -8.39 16.80
N VAL A 43 -9.82 -7.93 15.56
CA VAL A 43 -8.88 -8.22 14.47
C VAL A 43 -7.54 -7.58 14.79
N MET A 44 -6.47 -8.36 14.66
CA MET A 44 -5.10 -7.92 14.88
C MET A 44 -4.82 -6.67 14.03
N ASP A 45 -4.10 -5.70 14.60
CA ASP A 45 -3.70 -4.45 13.92
C ASP A 45 -4.83 -3.50 13.51
N CYS A 46 -6.10 -3.85 13.68
CA CYS A 46 -7.22 -3.01 13.30
C CYS A 46 -7.21 -1.65 14.02
N HIS A 47 -6.96 -1.65 15.33
CA HIS A 47 -6.84 -0.44 16.14
C HIS A 47 -5.64 0.42 15.75
N ILE A 48 -4.51 -0.23 15.51
CA ILE A 48 -3.26 0.43 15.10
C ILE A 48 -3.47 1.12 13.75
N LEU A 49 -3.99 0.38 12.77
CA LEU A 49 -4.28 0.92 11.44
C LEU A 49 -5.32 2.05 11.49
N LYS A 50 -6.36 1.95 12.31
CA LYS A 50 -7.30 3.06 12.55
C LYS A 50 -6.59 4.31 13.08
N ALA A 51 -5.68 4.16 14.04
CA ALA A 51 -4.87 5.27 14.53
C ALA A 51 -3.99 5.87 13.43
N VAL A 52 -3.39 5.03 12.58
CA VAL A 52 -2.60 5.49 11.41
C VAL A 52 -3.46 6.24 10.39
N PHE A 53 -4.69 5.79 10.12
CA PHE A 53 -5.64 6.52 9.26
C PHE A 53 -5.94 7.92 9.82
N VAL A 54 -6.15 8.03 11.14
CA VAL A 54 -6.35 9.32 11.81
C VAL A 54 -5.08 10.18 11.74
N HIS A 55 -3.91 9.58 11.98
CA HIS A 55 -2.62 10.25 11.91
C HIS A 55 -2.38 10.86 10.52
N CYS A 56 -2.49 10.04 9.48
CA CYS A 56 -2.27 10.44 8.09
C CYS A 56 -3.22 11.58 7.69
N ARG A 57 -4.51 11.46 8.05
CA ARG A 57 -5.53 12.45 7.69
C ARG A 57 -5.40 13.77 8.44
N LYS A 58 -5.04 13.75 9.73
CA LYS A 58 -5.04 14.96 10.58
C LYS A 58 -3.68 15.66 10.63
N TYR A 59 -2.59 14.91 10.59
CA TYR A 59 -1.26 15.45 10.92
C TYR A 59 -0.29 15.44 9.74
N CYS A 60 -0.26 14.38 8.91
CA CYS A 60 0.63 14.35 7.73
C CYS A 60 0.09 15.15 6.54
N TYR A 61 -1.23 15.15 6.33
CA TYR A 61 -1.84 15.76 5.15
C TYR A 61 -1.52 17.25 5.01
N ALA A 62 -1.46 17.99 6.13
CA ALA A 62 -1.23 19.44 6.13
C ALA A 62 0.24 19.85 5.91
N VAL A 63 1.20 18.96 6.16
CA VAL A 63 2.63 19.31 6.28
C VAL A 63 3.43 18.90 5.03
N GLY A 64 2.79 18.21 4.08
CA GLY A 64 3.49 17.55 2.98
C GLY A 64 4.19 16.30 3.52
N HIS A 65 3.90 15.15 2.93
CA HIS A 65 4.20 13.81 3.45
C HIS A 65 5.72 13.47 3.55
N ASN A 66 6.58 14.46 3.41
CA ASN A 66 7.99 14.35 3.06
C ASN A 66 8.89 13.75 4.18
N ASN A 67 8.43 13.72 5.44
CA ASN A 67 9.28 13.31 6.57
C ASN A 67 8.64 12.32 7.55
N CYS A 68 7.46 11.75 7.26
CA CYS A 68 6.82 10.79 8.16
C CYS A 68 6.96 9.36 7.64
N THR A 69 7.76 8.55 8.34
CA THR A 69 8.00 7.14 8.02
C THR A 69 6.72 6.30 8.08
N ILE A 70 5.84 6.57 9.06
CA ILE A 70 4.53 5.92 9.19
C ILE A 70 3.65 6.21 7.95
N CYS A 71 3.64 7.46 7.51
CA CYS A 71 2.87 7.88 6.34
C CYS A 71 3.48 7.33 5.03
N GLY A 72 4.79 7.09 4.98
CA GLY A 72 5.48 6.47 3.85
C GLY A 72 5.00 5.04 3.57
N ASP A 73 5.05 4.17 4.59
CA ASP A 73 4.56 2.79 4.47
C ASP A 73 3.06 2.75 4.17
N PHE A 74 2.30 3.64 4.83
CA PHE A 74 0.87 3.77 4.59
C PHE A 74 0.54 4.16 3.14
N ILE A 75 1.28 5.09 2.54
CA ILE A 75 1.12 5.48 1.13
C ILE A 75 1.43 4.31 0.21
N LEU A 76 2.50 3.55 0.48
CA LEU A 76 2.88 2.39 -0.31
C LEU A 76 1.74 1.35 -0.36
N ILE A 77 1.21 0.99 0.81
CA ILE A 77 0.09 0.05 0.95
C ILE A 77 -1.16 0.62 0.27
N SER A 78 -1.47 1.91 0.48
CA SER A 78 -2.60 2.60 -0.14
C SER A 78 -2.51 2.65 -1.66
N GLY A 79 -1.31 2.87 -2.20
CA GLY A 79 -1.04 2.91 -3.64
C GLY A 79 -1.23 1.55 -4.27
N GLN A 80 -0.72 0.49 -3.61
CA GLN A 80 -0.95 -0.88 -4.07
C GLN A 80 -2.44 -1.25 -4.03
N HIS A 81 -3.13 -0.92 -2.95
CA HIS A 81 -4.58 -1.08 -2.88
C HIS A 81 -5.29 -0.31 -4.01
N ALA A 82 -4.95 0.97 -4.23
CA ALA A 82 -5.59 1.82 -5.23
C ALA A 82 -5.41 1.30 -6.66
N ARG A 83 -4.26 0.70 -7.00
CA ARG A 83 -3.98 0.07 -8.30
C ARG A 83 -4.88 -1.13 -8.59
N ASN A 84 -5.15 -1.95 -7.58
CA ASN A 84 -5.93 -3.19 -7.72
C ASN A 84 -7.40 -3.05 -7.33
N CYS A 85 -7.78 -1.96 -6.67
CA CYS A 85 -9.13 -1.75 -6.22
C CYS A 85 -9.97 -1.20 -7.39
N TRP A 86 -11.15 -1.79 -7.61
CA TRP A 86 -12.15 -1.31 -8.59
C TRP A 86 -13.46 -0.87 -7.95
N ALA A 87 -13.56 -0.91 -6.61
CA ALA A 87 -14.74 -0.46 -5.89
C ALA A 87 -15.01 1.03 -6.19
N PRO A 88 -16.21 1.41 -6.65
CA PRO A 88 -16.55 2.80 -6.95
C PRO A 88 -16.70 3.65 -5.69
N GLN A 89 -17.12 3.04 -4.57
CA GLN A 89 -17.26 3.69 -3.25
C GLN A 89 -16.33 3.04 -2.23
N CYS A 90 -15.02 3.03 -2.53
CA CYS A 90 -14.03 2.53 -1.58
C CYS A 90 -14.02 3.41 -0.32
N ARG A 91 -14.24 2.80 0.86
CA ARG A 91 -14.23 3.50 2.17
C ARG A 91 -12.84 3.68 2.75
N VAL A 92 -11.84 3.01 2.16
CA VAL A 92 -10.45 3.11 2.57
C VAL A 92 -9.94 4.52 2.29
N ALA A 93 -9.50 5.21 3.36
CA ALA A 93 -8.97 6.55 3.23
C ALA A 93 -7.75 6.55 2.29
N PHE A 94 -7.52 7.66 1.59
CA PHE A 94 -6.49 7.82 0.55
C PHE A 94 -6.68 7.00 -0.74
N CYS A 95 -7.45 5.89 -0.75
CA CYS A 95 -7.68 5.12 -1.97
C CYS A 95 -8.30 5.95 -3.09
N HIS A 96 -9.34 6.74 -2.80
CA HIS A 96 -10.04 7.52 -3.83
C HIS A 96 -9.12 8.60 -4.44
N ARG A 97 -8.39 9.32 -3.58
CA ARG A 97 -7.43 10.36 -4.00
C ARG A 97 -6.29 9.76 -4.82
N MET A 98 -5.64 8.71 -4.33
CA MET A 98 -4.55 8.03 -5.04
C MET A 98 -5.00 7.53 -6.42
N ARG A 99 -6.22 6.99 -6.54
CA ARG A 99 -6.76 6.62 -7.85
C ARG A 99 -6.95 7.82 -8.77
N GLN A 100 -7.44 8.95 -8.27
CA GLN A 100 -7.55 10.17 -9.06
C GLN A 100 -6.18 10.66 -9.52
N ASP A 101 -5.18 10.66 -8.63
CA ASP A 101 -3.80 11.04 -8.95
C ASP A 101 -3.24 10.12 -10.06
N PHE A 102 -3.42 8.78 -9.97
CA PHE A 102 -3.00 7.85 -11.01
C PHE A 102 -3.73 8.05 -12.35
N VAL A 103 -5.03 8.35 -12.31
CA VAL A 103 -5.80 8.65 -13.52
C VAL A 103 -5.34 9.96 -14.13
N GLN A 104 -5.09 10.99 -13.32
CA GLN A 104 -4.62 12.30 -13.75
C GLN A 104 -3.20 12.21 -14.34
N GLU A 105 -2.28 11.51 -13.68
CA GLU A 105 -0.93 11.26 -14.19
C GLU A 105 -0.96 10.53 -15.54
N ARG A 106 -1.78 9.47 -15.65
CA ARG A 106 -1.97 8.75 -16.92
C ARG A 106 -2.54 9.66 -18.01
N GLN A 107 -3.52 10.50 -17.66
CA GLN A 107 -4.07 11.48 -18.60
C GLN A 107 -3.00 12.49 -19.02
N GLN A 108 -2.22 13.03 -18.09
CA GLN A 108 -1.12 13.97 -18.39
C GLN A 108 -0.09 13.36 -19.34
N TYR A 109 0.29 12.09 -19.13
CA TYR A 109 1.15 11.33 -20.04
C TYR A 109 0.55 11.20 -21.44
N LEU A 110 -0.75 10.86 -21.53
CA LEU A 110 -1.46 10.75 -22.81
C LEU A 110 -1.56 12.09 -23.55
N HIS A 111 -1.74 13.21 -22.84
CA HIS A 111 -1.77 14.55 -23.45
C HIS A 111 -0.36 15.01 -23.88
N GLN A 112 0.69 14.68 -23.12
CA GLN A 112 2.07 14.95 -23.51
C GLN A 112 2.49 14.12 -24.74
N GLY A 113 2.05 12.87 -24.84
CA GLY A 113 2.29 12.00 -25.99
C GLY A 113 1.56 12.40 -27.29
N ARG A 114 0.67 13.41 -27.26
CA ARG A 114 -0.04 13.93 -28.45
C ARG A 114 0.53 15.24 -28.99
N ARG A 115 1.59 15.79 -28.40
CA ARG A 115 2.23 17.05 -28.87
C ARG A 115 3.46 16.84 -29.75
N CYS A 116 3.81 15.60 -30.07
CA CYS A 116 4.77 15.26 -31.13
C CYS A 116 4.03 14.49 -32.22
N GLY A 117 3.54 15.22 -33.22
CA GLY A 117 2.87 14.71 -34.41
C GLY A 117 2.65 15.85 -35.38
#